data_AF-A0A849RX21-F1
#
_entry.id   AF-A0A849RX21-F1
#
_cell.length_a   1.000
_cell.length_b   1.000
_cell.length_c   1.000
_cell.angle_alpha   90.00
_cell.angle_beta   90.00
_cell.angle_gamma   90.00
#
_symmetry.space_group_name_H-M   'P 1'
#
loop_
_entity.id
_entity.type
_entity.pdbx_description
1 polymer ?
#
loop_
_entity_poly.entity_id
_entity_poly.type
_entity_poly.pdbx_seq_one_letter_code
_entity_poly.pdbx_strand_id
1 'polypeptide(L)'
;MTPRHQHLLRICREALVGGWTAQSTGEKLLTALILNRGDWLSEMGYTMADAIDRVGLDWIALIPDVAKTLREEGQILDTIPTLRSSATTQ
;
A
#
# COMPACT_ATOMS: atom_id res chain seq x y z
N MET A 1 6.37 -5.65 -17.62
CA MET A 1 5.83 -4.65 -16.68
C MET A 1 4.94 -3.69 -17.47
N THR A 2 3.67 -3.50 -17.09
CA THR A 2 2.71 -2.67 -17.84
C THR A 2 2.81 -1.18 -17.45
N PRO A 3 2.33 -0.23 -18.27
CA PRO A 3 2.34 1.20 -17.92
C PRO A 3 1.59 1.49 -16.60
N ARG A 4 0.47 0.80 -16.35
CA ARG A 4 -0.29 0.92 -15.10
C ARG A 4 0.53 0.43 -13.89
N HIS A 5 1.21 -0.70 -14.03
CA HIS A 5 2.09 -1.23 -12.97
C HIS A 5 3.24 -0.27 -12.63
N GLN A 6 3.91 0.28 -13.65
CA GLN A 6 4.98 1.27 -13.47
C GLN A 6 4.47 2.54 -12.77
N HIS A 7 3.28 3.00 -13.16
CA HIS A 7 2.64 4.16 -12.54
C HIS A 7 2.35 3.90 -11.05
N LEU A 8 1.82 2.73 -10.68
CA LEU A 8 1.56 2.37 -9.28
C LEU A 8 2.85 2.30 -8.45
N LEU A 9 3.93 1.73 -8.99
CA LEU A 9 5.24 1.74 -8.30
C LEU A 9 5.74 3.16 -8.05
N ARG A 10 5.61 4.05 -9.04
CA ARG A 10 6.04 5.44 -8.90
C ARG A 10 5.31 6.16 -7.77
N ILE A 11 3.97 6.11 -7.73
CA ILE A 11 3.20 6.78 -6.68
C ILE A 11 3.48 6.19 -5.30
N CYS A 12 3.70 4.88 -5.20
CA CYS A 12 4.04 4.25 -3.91
C CYS A 12 5.40 4.74 -3.40
N ARG A 13 6.40 4.79 -4.28
CA ARG A 13 7.74 5.30 -3.92
C ARG A 13 7.72 6.77 -3.53
N GLU A 14 6.98 7.59 -4.26
CA GLU A 14 6.78 9.00 -3.91
C GLU A 14 6.14 9.13 -2.53
N ALA A 15 5.12 8.33 -2.22
CA ALA A 15 4.48 8.34 -0.91
C ALA A 15 5.41 7.92 0.23
N LEU A 16 6.29 6.94 0.02
CA LEU A 16 7.26 6.49 1.02
C LEU A 16 8.25 7.59 1.43
N VAL A 17 8.53 8.56 0.55
CA VAL A 17 9.39 9.72 0.83
C VAL A 17 8.61 10.99 1.19
N GLY A 18 7.29 10.89 1.43
CA GLY A 18 6.44 12.00 1.89
C GLY A 18 5.58 12.67 0.81
N GLY A 19 5.60 12.19 -0.43
CA GLY A 19 4.84 12.74 -1.56
C GLY A 19 3.35 12.34 -1.60
N TRP A 20 2.82 11.71 -0.56
CA TRP A 20 1.45 11.18 -0.56
C TRP A 20 0.37 12.26 -0.69
N THR A 21 0.59 13.46 -0.13
CA THR A 21 -0.41 14.54 -0.11
C THR A 21 -0.68 15.13 -1.50
N ALA A 22 0.29 15.07 -2.43
CA ALA A 22 0.19 15.59 -3.80
C ALA A 22 -0.56 14.68 -4.77
N GLN A 23 -0.86 13.44 -4.37
CA GLN A 23 -1.57 12.46 -5.19
C GLN A 23 -3.06 12.78 -5.31
N SER A 24 -3.66 12.35 -6.41
CA SER A 24 -5.13 12.34 -6.56
C SER A 24 -5.79 11.43 -5.52
N THR A 25 -7.08 11.62 -5.26
CA THR A 25 -7.82 10.80 -4.29
C THR A 25 -7.73 9.30 -4.64
N GLY A 26 -7.83 8.92 -5.91
CA GLY A 26 -7.72 7.52 -6.34
C GLY A 26 -6.31 6.93 -6.11
N GLU A 27 -5.27 7.70 -6.43
CA GLU A 27 -3.88 7.31 -6.18
C GLU A 27 -3.58 7.17 -4.69
N LYS A 28 -4.13 8.05 -3.85
CA LYS A 28 -4.00 7.95 -2.39
C LYS A 28 -4.60 6.66 -1.85
N LEU A 29 -5.80 6.30 -2.30
CA LEU A 29 -6.47 5.06 -1.93
C LEU A 29 -5.64 3.84 -2.38
N LEU A 30 -5.22 3.80 -3.65
CA LEU A 30 -4.37 2.74 -4.18
C LEU A 30 -3.07 2.57 -3.39
N THR A 31 -2.39 3.68 -3.13
CA THR A 31 -1.14 3.70 -2.38
C THR A 31 -1.34 3.21 -0.96
N ALA A 32 -2.40 3.66 -0.28
CA ALA A 32 -2.73 3.20 1.06
C ALA A 32 -3.04 1.69 1.09
N LEU A 33 -3.72 1.15 0.07
CA LEU A 33 -3.97 -0.28 -0.07
C LEU A 33 -2.66 -1.07 -0.30
N ILE A 34 -1.82 -0.63 -1.23
CA ILE A 34 -0.55 -1.30 -1.58
C ILE A 34 0.43 -1.31 -0.42
N LEU A 35 0.54 -0.19 0.29
CA LEU A 35 1.43 -0.02 1.44
C LEU A 35 0.81 -0.51 2.76
N ASN A 36 -0.40 -1.05 2.72
CA ASN A 36 -1.15 -1.52 3.90
C ASN A 36 -1.29 -0.43 5.00
N ARG A 37 -1.57 0.81 4.60
CA ARG A 37 -1.76 1.98 5.47
C ARG A 37 -3.25 2.25 5.72
N GLY A 38 -3.87 1.40 6.55
CA GLY A 38 -5.27 1.59 6.96
C GLY A 38 -5.53 2.89 7.73
N ASP A 39 -4.49 3.42 8.38
CA ASP A 39 -4.51 4.73 9.03
C ASP A 39 -4.68 5.88 8.02
N TRP A 40 -4.03 5.79 6.85
CA TRP A 40 -4.18 6.78 5.77
C TRP A 40 -5.59 6.77 5.16
N LEU A 41 -6.19 5.58 5.01
CA LEU A 41 -7.59 5.46 4.60
C LEU A 41 -8.52 6.14 5.63
N SER A 42 -8.27 5.88 6.91
CA SER A 42 -9.07 6.42 8.02
C SER A 42 -8.95 7.94 8.13
N GLU A 43 -7.75 8.50 7.92
CA GLU A 43 -7.52 9.96 7.88
C GLU A 43 -8.33 10.65 6.77
N MET A 44 -8.53 9.95 5.65
CA MET A 44 -9.36 10.43 4.54
C MET A 44 -10.86 10.13 4.73
N GLY A 45 -11.25 9.42 5.79
CA GLY A 45 -12.63 9.01 6.06
C GLY A 45 -13.13 7.85 5.18
N TYR A 46 -12.23 7.00 4.68
CA TYR A 46 -12.58 5.84 3.87
C TYR A 46 -12.36 4.53 4.63
N THR A 47 -13.27 3.58 4.46
CA THR A 47 -13.02 2.18 4.85
C THR A 47 -12.25 1.45 3.74
N MET A 48 -11.73 0.26 4.06
CA MET A 48 -11.14 -0.65 3.08
C MET A 48 -12.13 -0.97 1.95
N ALA A 49 -13.40 -1.20 2.29
CA ALA A 49 -14.44 -1.52 1.32
C ALA A 49 -14.71 -0.34 0.37
N ASP A 50 -14.80 0.88 0.91
CA ASP A 50 -15.01 2.10 0.10
C ASP A 50 -13.83 2.35 -0.83
N ALA A 51 -12.60 2.10 -0.35
CA ALA A 51 -11.40 2.24 -1.16
C ALA A 51 -11.40 1.27 -2.35
N ILE A 52 -11.78 0.01 -2.11
CA ILE A 52 -11.88 -1.03 -3.16
C ILE A 52 -12.92 -0.66 -4.21
N ASP A 53 -14.12 -0.26 -3.77
CA ASP A 53 -15.22 0.13 -4.65
C ASP A 53 -14.84 1.32 -5.53
N ARG A 54 -14.22 2.35 -4.94
CA ARG A 54 -13.88 3.60 -5.62
C ARG A 54 -12.72 3.47 -6.61
N VAL A 55 -11.74 2.63 -6.32
CA VAL A 55 -10.57 2.41 -7.17
C VAL A 55 -10.91 1.53 -8.38
N GLY A 56 -11.80 0.56 -8.18
CA GLY A 56 -12.24 -0.36 -9.23
C GLY A 56 -11.33 -1.58 -9.41
N LEU A 57 -11.94 -2.71 -9.78
CA LEU A 57 -11.31 -4.04 -9.79
C LEU A 57 -10.07 -4.14 -10.70
N ASP A 58 -10.05 -3.42 -11.82
CA ASP A 58 -8.91 -3.41 -12.76
C ASP A 58 -7.59 -2.96 -12.11
N TRP A 59 -7.67 -2.01 -11.19
CA TRP A 59 -6.49 -1.50 -10.48
C TRP A 59 -6.19 -2.34 -9.24
N ILE A 60 -7.24 -2.83 -8.55
CA ILE A 60 -7.09 -3.75 -7.41
C ILE A 60 -6.35 -5.02 -7.81
N ALA A 61 -6.61 -5.54 -9.02
CA ALA A 61 -5.94 -6.72 -9.55
C ALA A 61 -4.40 -6.57 -9.64
N LEU A 62 -3.88 -5.34 -9.74
CA LEU A 62 -2.45 -5.06 -9.82
C LEU A 62 -1.78 -4.92 -8.45
N ILE A 63 -2.56 -4.74 -7.38
CA ILE A 63 -2.03 -4.49 -6.02
C ILE A 63 -1.08 -5.59 -5.55
N PRO A 64 -1.41 -6.89 -5.67
CA PRO A 64 -0.52 -7.95 -5.17
C PRO A 64 0.86 -7.93 -5.83
N ASP A 65 0.91 -7.72 -7.16
CA ASP A 65 2.14 -7.69 -7.94
C ASP A 65 3.01 -6.48 -7.57
N VAL A 66 2.40 -5.29 -7.49
CA VAL A 66 3.12 -4.06 -7.11
C VAL A 66 3.66 -4.15 -5.69
N ALA A 67 2.85 -4.63 -4.74
CA ALA A 67 3.28 -4.84 -3.37
C ALA A 67 4.42 -5.85 -3.29
N LYS A 68 4.37 -6.93 -4.08
CA LYS A 68 5.46 -7.91 -4.17
C LYS A 68 6.76 -7.28 -4.66
N THR A 69 6.71 -6.49 -5.75
CA THR A 69 7.90 -5.78 -6.24
C THR A 69 8.48 -4.84 -5.18
N LEU A 70 7.65 -4.10 -4.45
CA LEU A 70 8.12 -3.22 -3.37
C LEU A 70 8.77 -4.00 -2.21
N ARG A 71 8.27 -5.21 -1.89
CA ARG A 71 8.91 -6.10 -0.89
C ARG A 71 10.26 -6.61 -1.35
N GLU A 72 10.34 -7.07 -2.60
CA GLU A 72 11.59 -7.53 -3.21
C GLU A 72 12.65 -6.41 -3.25
N GLU A 73 12.21 -5.15 -3.40
CA GLU A 73 13.05 -3.95 -3.31
C GLU A 73 13.39 -3.51 -1.87
N GLY A 74 12.85 -4.20 -0.85
CA GLY A 74 13.03 -3.83 0.56
C GLY A 74 12.36 -2.52 0.97
N GLN A 75 11.43 -2.01 0.15
CA GLN A 75 10.70 -0.76 0.40
C GLN A 75 9.56 -0.94 1.41
N ILE A 76 8.97 -2.14 1.46
CA ILE A 76 7.95 -2.52 2.44
C ILE A 76 8.29 -3.89 3.03
N LEU A 77 7.95 -4.12 4.30
CA LEU A 77 8.30 -5.34 5.04
C LEU A 77 7.30 -6.48 4.78
N ASP A 78 7.74 -7.73 4.94
CA ASP A 78 6.99 -8.93 4.60
C ASP A 78 5.78 -9.24 5.51
N THR A 79 5.69 -8.73 6.74
CA THR A 79 4.59 -9.13 7.66
C THR A 79 4.40 -8.13 8.80
N ILE A 80 3.17 -8.10 9.35
CA ILE A 80 2.90 -7.79 10.77
C ILE A 80 4.09 -8.31 11.58
N PRO A 81 4.78 -7.48 12.39
CA PRO A 81 5.93 -7.95 13.15
C PRO A 81 5.46 -9.18 13.91
N THR A 82 5.98 -10.35 13.50
CA THR A 82 5.69 -11.61 14.15
C THR A 82 5.94 -11.33 15.62
N LEU A 83 4.92 -11.50 16.47
CA LEU A 83 5.09 -11.45 17.90
C LEU A 83 6.28 -12.38 18.18
N ARG A 84 7.47 -11.78 18.34
CA ARG A 84 8.66 -12.50 18.77
C ARG A 84 8.23 -12.92 20.15
N SER A 85 7.79 -14.17 20.24
CA SER A 85 7.35 -14.79 21.48
C SER A 85 8.54 -14.63 22.42
N SER A 86 8.46 -13.64 23.31
CA SER A 86 9.34 -13.50 24.44
C SER A 86 8.99 -14.62 25.41
N ALA A 87 9.22 -15.86 25.00
CA ALA A 87 9.56 -16.92 25.92
C ALA A 87 11.00 -16.64 26.38
N THR A 88 11.16 -15.55 27.13
CA THR A 88 12.32 -15.35 27.98
C THR A 88 12.09 -16.27 29.16
N THR A 89 12.75 -17.42 29.11
CA THR A 89 13.10 -18.21 30.28
C THR A 89 13.62 -17.30 31.37
N GLN A 90 12.89 -17.21 32.47
CA GLN A 90 13.49 -17.12 33.80
C GLN A 90 12.55 -17.75 34.83
#